data_AF-A0A9P0ESS0-F1
#
_entry.id   AF-A0A9P0ESS0-F1
#
_cell.length_a   1.000
_cell.length_b   1.000
_cell.length_c   1.000
_cell.angle_alpha   90.00
_cell.angle_beta   90.00
_cell.angle_gamma   90.00
#
_symmetry.space_group_name_H-M   'P 1'
#
loop_
_entity.id
_entity.type
_entity.pdbx_description
1 polymer ?
#
loop_
_entity_poly.entity_id
_entity_poly.type
_entity_poly.pdbx_seq_one_letter_code
_entity_poly.pdbx_strand_id
1 'polypeptide(L)'
;MSVVAVAGGLGDMGRLITSALVGTGKYEVYVISRRVPNKVESLKSPITGAQYSPIIQSDYSSEAELAKILEEHKVHTVICTFALDFQAASDSQVTLIRASERASTVKRFMPSEFNVDYDLPDSVLPYPDKRFHIIGRRELEKTQLEFTYIYPGMFMDYFAMPNLETHLRELCIVIDSTHRVAYVPGDGEAKMAMTYTKDVARYTALALEMHTWPRVLTTTASTLTINQLVALVEKNIGQKIKVTYESVETLAKHENMVLPRNIPLAEHFPEGLEQVKALAADLGASIALGAYDFDALKDATNLVDEFRDKTEPPMTVERLLEQAYQGKK
;
A
#
# COMPACT_ATOMS: atom_id res chain seq x y z
N MET A 1 19.64 -5.79 -15.54
CA MET A 1 19.86 -5.78 -14.08
C MET A 1 20.17 -4.34 -13.69
N SER A 2 19.49 -3.81 -12.69
CA SER A 2 19.60 -2.42 -12.27
C SER A 2 19.66 -2.35 -10.74
N VAL A 3 20.13 -1.20 -10.22
CA VAL A 3 20.12 -0.92 -8.78
C VAL A 3 18.80 -0.24 -8.41
N VAL A 4 18.13 -0.75 -7.39
CA VAL A 4 16.85 -0.23 -6.89
C VAL A 4 17.02 0.21 -5.44
N ALA A 5 16.62 1.45 -5.13
CA ALA A 5 16.56 1.94 -3.77
C ALA A 5 15.11 1.99 -3.27
N VAL A 6 14.83 1.37 -2.13
CA VAL A 6 13.52 1.38 -1.47
C VAL A 6 13.58 2.26 -0.23
N ALA A 7 13.05 3.47 -0.33
CA ALA A 7 12.94 4.39 0.79
C ALA A 7 11.76 3.98 1.67
N GLY A 8 12.04 3.69 2.95
CA GLY A 8 11.03 3.10 3.83
C GLY A 8 10.92 1.57 3.69
N GLY A 9 11.90 0.91 3.07
CA GLY A 9 11.93 -0.53 2.83
C GLY A 9 11.94 -1.43 4.09
N LEU A 10 11.91 -0.85 5.30
CA LEU A 10 11.74 -1.59 6.56
C LEU A 10 10.30 -1.52 7.12
N GLY A 11 9.43 -0.69 6.55
CA GLY A 11 8.02 -0.58 6.95
C GLY A 11 7.15 -1.71 6.41
N ASP A 12 5.85 -1.69 6.73
CA ASP A 12 4.92 -2.80 6.49
C ASP A 12 4.85 -3.23 5.01
N MET A 13 4.63 -2.28 4.10
CA MET A 13 4.68 -2.54 2.65
C MET A 13 6.11 -2.55 2.09
N GLY A 14 6.97 -1.65 2.59
CA GLY A 14 8.34 -1.51 2.09
C GLY A 14 9.18 -2.78 2.21
N ARG A 15 9.01 -3.55 3.31
CA ARG A 15 9.72 -4.83 3.50
C ARG A 15 9.24 -5.92 2.57
N LEU A 16 7.95 -5.95 2.24
CA LEU A 16 7.40 -6.90 1.28
C LEU A 16 7.96 -6.61 -0.11
N ILE A 17 7.97 -5.33 -0.53
CA ILE A 17 8.54 -4.90 -1.81
C ILE A 17 10.04 -5.21 -1.86
N THR A 18 10.79 -4.86 -0.81
CA THR A 18 12.23 -5.16 -0.73
C THR A 18 12.49 -6.66 -0.86
N SER A 19 11.72 -7.48 -0.14
CA SER A 19 11.87 -8.95 -0.19
C SER A 19 11.51 -9.52 -1.55
N ALA A 20 10.44 -9.01 -2.19
CA ALA A 20 10.05 -9.41 -3.54
C ALA A 20 11.16 -9.07 -4.55
N LEU A 21 11.71 -7.85 -4.49
CA LEU A 21 12.81 -7.43 -5.37
C LEU A 21 14.05 -8.29 -5.21
N VAL A 22 14.49 -8.53 -3.97
CA VAL A 22 15.64 -9.41 -3.68
C VAL A 22 15.37 -10.84 -4.16
N GLY A 23 14.17 -11.36 -3.93
CA GLY A 23 13.75 -12.70 -4.35
C GLY A 23 13.78 -12.93 -5.86
N THR A 24 13.66 -11.88 -6.68
CA THR A 24 13.80 -12.02 -8.15
C THR A 24 15.22 -12.36 -8.58
N GLY A 25 16.24 -11.99 -7.79
CA GLY A 25 17.65 -12.07 -8.18
C GLY A 25 18.04 -11.19 -9.37
N LYS A 26 17.17 -10.28 -9.84
CA LYS A 26 17.41 -9.43 -11.02
C LYS A 26 17.98 -8.05 -10.68
N TYR A 27 17.85 -7.64 -9.42
CA TYR A 27 18.15 -6.29 -8.95
C TYR A 27 19.13 -6.31 -7.78
N GLU A 28 20.05 -5.35 -7.77
CA GLU A 28 20.77 -5.00 -6.55
C GLU A 28 19.89 -4.03 -5.77
N VAL A 29 19.50 -4.40 -4.55
CA VAL A 29 18.48 -3.68 -3.77
C VAL A 29 19.11 -3.03 -2.56
N TYR A 30 18.87 -1.72 -2.40
CA TYR A 30 19.21 -0.96 -1.20
C TYR A 30 17.95 -0.48 -0.51
N VAL A 31 17.96 -0.48 0.82
CA VAL A 31 16.93 0.15 1.65
C VAL A 31 17.51 1.43 2.23
N ILE A 32 16.85 2.56 1.95
CA ILE A 32 17.20 3.83 2.58
C ILE A 32 16.38 3.95 3.87
N SER A 33 17.04 4.16 4.99
CA SER A 33 16.41 4.19 6.31
C SER A 33 17.08 5.20 7.23
N ARG A 34 16.28 5.84 8.11
CA ARG A 34 16.79 6.73 9.17
C ARG A 34 17.59 5.96 10.24
N ARG A 35 17.26 4.68 10.43
CA ARG A 35 17.90 3.79 11.41
C ARG A 35 18.51 2.59 10.72
N VAL A 36 19.73 2.25 11.12
CA VAL A 36 20.38 1.00 10.72
C VAL A 36 20.03 -0.06 11.78
N PRO A 37 19.42 -1.20 11.40
CA PRO A 37 19.19 -2.30 12.32
C PRO A 37 20.50 -2.82 12.93
N ASN A 38 20.45 -3.30 14.18
CA ASN A 38 21.65 -3.84 14.86
C ASN A 38 22.24 -5.07 14.16
N LYS A 39 21.42 -5.81 13.41
CA LYS A 39 21.83 -6.93 12.56
C LYS A 39 21.31 -6.70 11.16
N VAL A 40 22.23 -6.60 10.21
CA VAL A 40 21.93 -6.51 8.78
C VAL A 40 22.66 -7.66 8.11
N GLU A 41 21.92 -8.56 7.49
CA GLU A 41 22.50 -9.62 6.67
C GLU A 41 23.03 -9.02 5.36
N SER A 42 24.22 -9.45 4.96
CA SER A 42 24.76 -9.07 3.66
C SER A 42 24.01 -9.79 2.54
N LEU A 43 23.86 -9.10 1.41
CA LEU A 43 23.29 -9.66 0.20
C LEU A 43 24.38 -9.84 -0.85
N LYS A 44 24.19 -10.80 -1.74
CA LYS A 44 25.04 -10.97 -2.93
C LYS A 44 24.47 -10.15 -4.08
N SER A 45 25.25 -9.22 -4.60
CA SER A 45 24.91 -8.43 -5.77
C SER A 45 24.72 -9.33 -6.99
N PRO A 46 23.58 -9.25 -7.70
CA PRO A 46 23.41 -9.95 -8.98
C PRO A 46 24.18 -9.28 -10.13
N ILE A 47 24.62 -8.02 -9.94
CA ILE A 47 25.35 -7.24 -10.95
C ILE A 47 26.85 -7.56 -10.90
N THR A 48 27.42 -7.59 -9.69
CA THR A 48 28.88 -7.72 -9.49
C THR A 48 29.28 -9.08 -8.90
N GLY A 49 28.35 -9.83 -8.31
CA GLY A 49 28.62 -11.06 -7.58
C GLY A 49 29.23 -10.85 -6.19
N ALA A 50 29.52 -9.62 -5.78
CA ALA A 50 30.10 -9.29 -4.49
C ALA A 50 29.07 -9.25 -3.35
N GLN A 51 29.51 -9.45 -2.12
CA GLN A 51 28.69 -9.23 -0.93
C GLN A 51 28.61 -7.72 -0.63
N TYR A 52 27.44 -7.23 -0.25
CA TYR A 52 27.22 -5.83 0.12
C TYR A 52 26.24 -5.70 1.28
N SER A 53 26.30 -4.55 1.99
CA SER A 53 25.29 -4.19 3.00
C SER A 53 24.13 -3.50 2.30
N PRO A 54 22.89 -4.02 2.42
CA PRO A 54 21.73 -3.45 1.73
C PRO A 54 21.17 -2.21 2.39
N ILE A 55 21.67 -1.78 3.56
CA ILE A 55 21.11 -0.62 4.27
C ILE A 55 21.96 0.62 4.01
N ILE A 56 21.31 1.67 3.53
CA ILE A 56 21.85 3.02 3.41
C ILE A 56 21.21 3.89 4.48
N GLN A 57 22.02 4.50 5.35
CA GLN A 57 21.50 5.42 6.37
C GLN A 57 21.30 6.82 5.78
N SER A 58 20.11 7.39 5.94
CA SER A 58 19.83 8.80 5.65
C SER A 58 18.62 9.30 6.43
N ASP A 59 18.64 10.55 6.86
CA ASP A 59 17.52 11.21 7.53
C ASP A 59 16.57 11.95 6.57
N TYR A 60 16.91 12.01 5.28
CA TYR A 60 16.20 12.71 4.21
C TYR A 60 16.15 14.24 4.36
N SER A 61 17.09 14.84 5.10
CA SER A 61 17.12 16.30 5.33
C SER A 61 17.84 17.09 4.24
N SER A 62 18.67 16.44 3.41
CA SER A 62 19.54 17.11 2.43
C SER A 62 19.38 16.53 1.03
N GLU A 63 18.85 17.34 0.11
CA GLU A 63 18.71 16.99 -1.32
C GLU A 63 20.08 16.67 -1.96
N ALA A 64 21.12 17.43 -1.61
CA ALA A 64 22.45 17.27 -2.19
C ALA A 64 23.15 15.99 -1.73
N GLU A 65 23.02 15.65 -0.44
CA GLU A 65 23.60 14.43 0.12
C GLU A 65 22.88 13.19 -0.41
N LEU A 66 21.54 13.22 -0.43
CA LEU A 66 20.76 12.13 -1.01
C LEU A 66 21.10 11.92 -2.49
N ALA A 67 21.22 12.99 -3.29
CA ALA A 67 21.58 12.87 -4.70
C ALA A 67 22.95 12.19 -4.86
N LYS A 68 23.94 12.60 -4.06
CA LYS A 68 25.28 11.99 -4.05
C LYS A 68 25.22 10.51 -3.68
N ILE A 69 24.47 10.14 -2.63
CA ILE A 69 24.28 8.75 -2.21
C ILE A 69 23.67 7.90 -3.33
N LEU A 70 22.64 8.43 -4.02
CA LEU A 70 21.99 7.74 -5.13
C LEU A 70 22.97 7.52 -6.30
N GLU A 71 23.79 8.51 -6.63
CA GLU A 71 24.83 8.39 -7.68
C GLU A 71 25.94 7.40 -7.31
N GLU A 72 26.45 7.45 -6.07
CA GLU A 72 27.52 6.56 -5.58
C GLU A 72 27.11 5.09 -5.66
N HIS A 73 25.85 4.80 -5.32
CA HIS A 73 25.28 3.45 -5.42
C HIS A 73 24.74 3.13 -6.81
N LYS A 74 24.86 4.05 -7.78
CA LYS A 74 24.37 3.89 -9.15
C LYS A 74 22.89 3.51 -9.22
N VAL A 75 22.08 4.09 -8.31
CA VAL A 75 20.65 3.82 -8.23
C VAL A 75 19.99 4.25 -9.53
N HIS A 76 19.26 3.32 -10.14
CA HIS A 76 18.50 3.55 -11.37
C HIS A 76 17.03 3.85 -11.06
N THR A 77 16.44 3.13 -10.10
CA THR A 77 15.04 3.27 -9.74
C THR A 77 14.89 3.49 -8.25
N VAL A 78 14.06 4.45 -7.87
CA VAL A 78 13.69 4.71 -6.48
C VAL A 78 12.21 4.36 -6.27
N ILE A 79 11.92 3.61 -5.21
CA ILE A 79 10.56 3.30 -4.75
C ILE A 79 10.39 3.87 -3.35
N CYS A 80 9.42 4.76 -3.17
CA CYS A 80 9.10 5.35 -1.88
C CYS A 80 7.91 4.60 -1.26
N THR A 81 8.05 4.14 -0.01
CA THR A 81 7.01 3.41 0.72
C THR A 81 6.76 4.04 2.09
N PHE A 82 6.84 5.36 2.20
CA PHE A 82 6.56 6.08 3.44
C PHE A 82 5.07 6.07 3.76
N ALA A 83 4.71 5.97 5.04
CA ALA A 83 3.39 6.39 5.50
C ALA A 83 3.32 7.91 5.41
N LEU A 84 2.47 8.45 4.54
CA LEU A 84 2.33 9.89 4.30
C LEU A 84 1.13 10.44 5.07
N ASP A 85 1.14 10.26 6.38
CA ASP A 85 0.12 10.68 7.34
C ASP A 85 0.54 11.92 8.16
N PHE A 86 1.72 12.49 7.90
CA PHE A 86 2.18 13.74 8.53
C PHE A 86 3.18 14.50 7.65
N GLN A 87 3.35 15.80 7.97
CA GLN A 87 4.13 16.74 7.16
C GLN A 87 5.59 16.30 6.94
N ALA A 88 6.28 15.84 7.99
CA ALA A 88 7.69 15.47 7.85
C ALA A 88 7.91 14.25 6.93
N ALA A 89 6.94 13.34 6.80
CA ALA A 89 7.00 12.24 5.84
C ALA A 89 6.79 12.75 4.41
N SER A 90 5.82 13.65 4.20
CA SER A 90 5.60 14.36 2.94
C SER A 90 6.86 15.12 2.50
N ASP A 91 7.47 15.90 3.40
CA ASP A 91 8.68 16.67 3.14
C ASP A 91 9.85 15.74 2.76
N SER A 92 10.00 14.60 3.46
CA SER A 92 11.04 13.61 3.14
C SER A 92 10.87 13.05 1.73
N GLN A 93 9.64 12.78 1.28
CA GLN A 93 9.39 12.33 -0.09
C GLN A 93 9.71 13.42 -1.12
N VAL A 94 9.36 14.68 -0.84
CA VAL A 94 9.71 15.82 -1.71
C VAL A 94 11.22 15.95 -1.86
N THR A 95 11.97 15.90 -0.75
CA THR A 95 13.44 15.91 -0.78
C THR A 95 13.99 14.74 -1.61
N LEU A 96 13.43 13.54 -1.43
CA LEU A 96 13.85 12.35 -2.17
C LEU A 96 13.57 12.47 -3.68
N ILE A 97 12.43 13.05 -4.08
CA ILE A 97 12.08 13.31 -5.49
C ILE A 97 13.11 14.27 -6.11
N ARG A 98 13.40 15.39 -5.45
CA ARG A 98 14.38 16.38 -5.95
C ARG A 98 15.79 15.83 -6.02
N ALA A 99 16.19 15.06 -5.02
CA ALA A 99 17.46 14.35 -5.02
C ALA A 99 17.56 13.35 -6.18
N SER A 100 16.46 12.65 -6.47
CA SER A 100 16.37 11.68 -7.57
C SER A 100 16.49 12.37 -8.93
N GLU A 101 15.82 13.50 -9.15
CA GLU A 101 15.94 14.28 -10.39
C GLU A 101 17.36 14.82 -10.58
N ARG A 102 18.03 15.21 -9.50
CA ARG A 102 19.41 15.70 -9.54
C ARG A 102 20.43 14.57 -9.80
N ALA A 103 20.16 13.35 -9.35
CA ALA A 103 21.05 12.21 -9.49
C ALA A 103 21.01 11.67 -10.92
N SER A 104 22.10 11.83 -11.66
CA SER A 104 22.18 11.47 -13.08
C SER A 104 21.97 9.98 -13.37
N THR A 105 22.13 9.12 -12.37
CA THR A 105 21.92 7.66 -12.47
C THR A 105 20.45 7.28 -12.37
N VAL A 106 19.63 8.06 -11.66
CA VAL A 106 18.22 7.75 -11.46
C VAL A 106 17.45 8.09 -12.73
N LYS A 107 16.59 7.16 -13.14
CA LYS A 107 15.73 7.27 -14.33
C LYS A 107 14.26 7.12 -14.00
N ARG A 108 13.97 6.37 -12.94
CA ARG A 108 12.61 5.97 -12.57
C ARG A 108 12.30 6.26 -11.11
N PHE A 109 11.09 6.70 -10.84
CA PHE A 109 10.60 6.95 -9.49
C PHE A 109 9.17 6.40 -9.30
N MET A 110 8.93 5.74 -8.18
CA MET A 110 7.58 5.35 -7.75
C MET A 110 7.30 6.02 -6.40
N PRO A 111 6.39 7.00 -6.32
CA PRO A 111 6.05 7.65 -5.06
C PRO A 111 5.23 6.71 -4.16
N SER A 112 5.14 7.07 -2.89
CA SER A 112 4.32 6.34 -1.92
C SER A 112 2.85 6.62 -2.19
N GLU A 113 2.21 5.67 -2.87
CA GLU A 113 0.82 5.74 -3.31
C GLU A 113 0.02 4.61 -2.65
N PHE A 114 0.24 3.36 -3.06
CA PHE A 114 -0.17 2.10 -2.40
C PHE A 114 -1.59 2.05 -1.78
N ASN A 115 -2.54 2.82 -2.31
CA ASN A 115 -3.95 2.73 -1.95
C ASN A 115 -4.84 3.03 -3.16
N VAL A 116 -5.34 4.27 -3.28
CA VAL A 116 -6.24 4.75 -4.34
C VAL A 116 -5.68 6.01 -5.01
N ASP A 117 -6.41 6.57 -5.97
CA ASP A 117 -6.06 7.85 -6.57
C ASP A 117 -6.32 9.03 -5.61
N TYR A 118 -5.25 9.64 -5.09
CA TYR A 118 -5.34 10.79 -4.18
C TYR A 118 -5.73 12.11 -4.86
N ASP A 119 -5.83 12.17 -6.19
CA ASP A 119 -6.38 13.34 -6.89
C ASP A 119 -7.91 13.33 -7.00
N LEU A 120 -8.57 12.28 -6.48
CA LEU A 120 -10.02 12.25 -6.36
C LEU A 120 -10.53 13.43 -5.50
N PRO A 121 -11.66 14.06 -5.87
CA PRO A 121 -12.22 15.18 -5.12
C PRO A 121 -12.69 14.75 -3.72
N ASP A 122 -12.84 15.69 -2.79
CA ASP A 122 -13.30 15.41 -1.42
C ASP A 122 -14.70 14.78 -1.38
N SER A 123 -15.52 15.01 -2.41
CA SER A 123 -16.82 14.36 -2.57
C SER A 123 -16.75 12.86 -2.87
N VAL A 124 -15.56 12.33 -3.19
CA VAL A 124 -15.32 10.91 -3.49
C VAL A 124 -14.32 10.31 -2.49
N LEU A 125 -13.25 11.05 -2.16
CA LEU A 125 -12.23 10.65 -1.22
C LEU A 125 -12.14 11.70 -0.08
N PRO A 126 -13.02 11.64 0.94
CA PRO A 126 -13.01 12.53 2.10
C PRO A 126 -11.91 12.13 3.09
N TYR A 127 -10.65 12.24 2.66
CA TYR A 127 -9.47 11.87 3.45
C TYR A 127 -8.52 13.07 3.54
N PRO A 128 -8.48 13.80 4.67
CA PRO A 128 -7.71 15.04 4.78
C PRO A 128 -6.21 14.89 4.49
N ASP A 129 -5.63 13.74 4.85
CA ASP A 129 -4.20 13.48 4.71
C ASP A 129 -3.78 13.17 3.26
N LYS A 130 -4.72 13.01 2.32
CA LYS A 130 -4.39 12.91 0.88
C LYS A 130 -3.55 14.08 0.38
N ARG A 131 -3.65 15.25 1.03
CA ARG A 131 -2.82 16.41 0.75
C ARG A 131 -1.32 16.10 0.78
N PHE A 132 -0.87 15.20 1.66
CA PHE A 132 0.53 14.80 1.77
C PHE A 132 1.01 14.01 0.54
N HIS A 133 0.13 13.18 -0.04
CA HIS A 133 0.40 12.50 -1.30
C HIS A 133 0.43 13.50 -2.47
N ILE A 134 -0.57 14.38 -2.55
CA ILE A 134 -0.69 15.37 -3.63
C ILE A 134 0.56 16.27 -3.73
N ILE A 135 1.13 16.71 -2.60
CA ILE A 135 2.35 17.53 -2.60
C ILE A 135 3.49 16.80 -3.34
N GLY A 136 3.72 15.51 -3.03
CA GLY A 136 4.72 14.70 -3.70
C GLY A 136 4.45 14.51 -5.19
N ARG A 137 3.19 14.26 -5.56
CA ARG A 137 2.75 14.15 -6.97
C ARG A 137 3.07 15.40 -7.78
N ARG A 138 2.67 16.57 -7.28
CA ARG A 138 2.90 17.86 -7.95
C ARG A 138 4.38 18.18 -8.06
N GLU A 139 5.21 17.72 -7.12
CA GLU A 139 6.66 17.85 -7.24
C GLU A 139 7.22 16.91 -8.31
N LEU A 140 6.81 15.63 -8.29
CA LEU A 140 7.29 14.61 -9.23
C LEU A 140 6.93 14.96 -10.69
N GLU A 141 5.79 15.60 -10.92
CA GLU A 141 5.35 16.12 -12.23
C GLU A 141 6.22 17.21 -12.83
N LYS A 142 7.05 17.88 -12.03
CA LYS A 142 8.01 18.89 -12.52
C LYS A 142 9.31 18.27 -13.00
N THR A 143 9.52 16.97 -12.73
CA THR A 143 10.77 16.26 -13.02
C THR A 143 10.81 15.68 -14.43
N GLN A 144 11.97 15.21 -14.87
CA GLN A 144 12.13 14.43 -16.11
C GLN A 144 12.21 12.92 -15.85
N LEU A 145 11.99 12.50 -14.61
CA LEU A 145 11.95 11.09 -14.22
C LEU A 145 10.77 10.40 -14.90
N GLU A 146 10.94 9.14 -15.30
CA GLU A 146 9.82 8.28 -15.64
C GLU A 146 9.15 7.79 -14.34
N PHE A 147 7.84 7.92 -14.22
CA PHE A 147 7.14 7.55 -12.99
C PHE A 147 5.71 7.06 -13.21
N THR A 148 5.25 6.28 -12.24
CA THR A 148 3.90 5.72 -12.19
C THR A 148 3.33 5.87 -10.79
N TYR A 149 2.03 6.09 -10.70
CA TYR A 149 1.27 5.92 -9.47
C TYR A 149 0.73 4.49 -9.42
N ILE A 150 0.95 3.77 -8.32
CA ILE A 150 0.52 2.37 -8.18
C ILE A 150 -0.62 2.25 -7.17
N TYR A 151 -1.75 1.71 -7.61
CA TYR A 151 -2.97 1.58 -6.81
C TYR A 151 -3.35 0.11 -6.63
N PRO A 152 -3.13 -0.48 -5.45
CA PRO A 152 -3.57 -1.83 -5.13
C PRO A 152 -5.05 -1.90 -4.72
N GLY A 153 -5.68 -0.77 -4.44
CA GLY A 153 -6.98 -0.72 -3.77
C GLY A 153 -6.86 -1.16 -2.31
N MET A 154 -7.93 -1.74 -1.77
CA MET A 154 -7.95 -2.17 -0.38
C MET A 154 -7.05 -3.39 -0.17
N PHE A 155 -6.22 -3.39 0.87
CA PHE A 155 -5.47 -4.58 1.22
C PHE A 155 -6.39 -5.67 1.76
N MET A 156 -6.35 -6.85 1.12
CA MET A 156 -7.20 -7.98 1.51
C MET A 156 -6.87 -8.51 2.91
N ASP A 157 -5.64 -8.31 3.36
CA ASP A 157 -5.13 -8.72 4.67
C ASP A 157 -6.09 -8.35 5.82
N TYR A 158 -6.65 -7.13 5.79
CA TYR A 158 -7.55 -6.62 6.83
C TYR A 158 -8.82 -7.45 7.03
N PHE A 159 -9.26 -8.21 6.03
CA PHE A 159 -10.46 -9.04 6.11
C PHE A 159 -10.17 -10.48 6.56
N ALA A 160 -8.89 -10.85 6.61
CA ALA A 160 -8.41 -12.16 7.04
C ALA A 160 -7.71 -12.11 8.41
N MET A 161 -7.42 -10.94 8.95
CA MET A 161 -6.92 -10.76 10.32
C MET A 161 -7.95 -11.22 11.38
N PRO A 162 -7.50 -11.69 12.57
CA PRO A 162 -6.11 -11.96 12.95
C PRO A 162 -5.63 -13.34 12.47
N ASN A 163 -6.39 -13.98 11.58
CA ASN A 163 -6.17 -15.37 11.17
C ASN A 163 -5.15 -15.56 10.04
N LEU A 164 -4.59 -14.45 9.54
CA LEU A 164 -3.57 -14.40 8.50
C LEU A 164 -2.29 -13.75 9.04
N GLU A 165 -1.14 -14.34 8.76
CA GLU A 165 0.15 -13.71 9.03
C GLU A 165 0.41 -12.57 8.03
N THR A 166 0.62 -11.37 8.57
CA THR A 166 0.87 -10.16 7.78
C THR A 166 1.72 -9.17 8.57
N HIS A 167 2.36 -8.26 7.86
CA HIS A 167 3.14 -7.16 8.45
C HIS A 167 2.33 -5.90 8.68
N LEU A 168 1.10 -5.83 8.17
CA LEU A 168 0.23 -4.69 8.40
C LEU A 168 -0.16 -4.62 9.89
N ARG A 169 -0.24 -3.40 10.43
CA ARG A 169 -0.88 -3.15 11.72
C ARG A 169 -2.34 -3.62 11.67
N GLU A 170 -2.77 -4.35 12.71
CA GLU A 170 -4.13 -4.86 12.80
C GLU A 170 -5.16 -3.72 12.90
N LEU A 171 -6.21 -3.81 12.09
CA LEU A 171 -7.35 -2.90 12.08
C LEU A 171 -8.54 -3.59 11.39
N CYS A 172 -9.73 -3.55 11.99
CA CYS A 172 -10.96 -3.93 11.29
C CYS A 172 -11.55 -2.69 10.60
N ILE A 173 -11.75 -2.76 9.27
CA ILE A 173 -12.28 -1.62 8.51
C ILE A 173 -13.81 -1.60 8.57
N VAL A 174 -14.46 -2.61 8.00
CA VAL A 174 -15.94 -2.73 7.93
C VAL A 174 -16.48 -4.03 8.53
N ILE A 175 -15.63 -5.04 8.74
CA ILE A 175 -16.02 -6.36 9.25
C ILE A 175 -15.11 -6.75 10.41
N ASP A 176 -15.71 -7.12 11.52
CA ASP A 176 -15.09 -7.82 12.65
C ASP A 176 -15.65 -9.24 12.67
N SER A 177 -14.90 -10.15 12.06
CA SER A 177 -15.27 -11.57 11.99
C SER A 177 -15.21 -12.24 13.37
N THR A 178 -14.35 -11.76 14.28
CA THR A 178 -14.17 -12.34 15.62
C THR A 178 -15.40 -12.11 16.50
N HIS A 179 -16.04 -10.94 16.38
CA HIS A 179 -17.28 -10.62 17.09
C HIS A 179 -18.54 -10.80 16.24
N ARG A 180 -18.39 -11.19 14.97
CA ARG A 180 -19.48 -11.37 13.99
C ARG A 180 -20.31 -10.10 13.80
N VAL A 181 -19.64 -8.97 13.66
CA VAL A 181 -20.27 -7.65 13.43
C VAL A 181 -19.70 -7.04 12.15
N ALA A 182 -20.55 -6.40 11.35
CA ALA A 182 -20.13 -5.57 10.24
C ALA A 182 -20.87 -4.25 10.25
N TYR A 183 -20.11 -3.17 10.02
CA TYR A 183 -20.64 -1.84 9.81
C TYR A 183 -20.39 -1.47 8.36
N VAL A 184 -21.47 -1.49 7.58
CA VAL A 184 -21.44 -1.41 6.12
C VAL A 184 -21.67 0.04 5.72
N PRO A 185 -20.71 0.67 5.01
CA PRO A 185 -20.86 2.06 4.61
C PRO A 185 -21.83 2.17 3.44
N GLY A 186 -22.75 3.14 3.50
CA GLY A 186 -23.79 3.36 2.51
C GLY A 186 -24.79 2.20 2.45
N ASP A 187 -25.06 1.71 1.24
CA ASP A 187 -25.87 0.53 0.97
C ASP A 187 -25.05 -0.76 0.82
N GLY A 188 -23.71 -0.65 0.89
CA GLY A 188 -22.80 -1.78 0.73
C GLY A 188 -22.61 -2.27 -0.71
N GLU A 189 -23.13 -1.57 -1.72
CA GLU A 189 -23.09 -1.98 -3.13
C GLU A 189 -21.97 -1.33 -3.95
N ALA A 190 -21.28 -0.32 -3.39
CA ALA A 190 -20.09 0.25 -4.03
C ALA A 190 -19.01 -0.83 -4.23
N LYS A 191 -18.42 -0.86 -5.43
CA LYS A 191 -17.33 -1.78 -5.76
C LYS A 191 -16.04 -1.37 -5.05
N MET A 192 -15.33 -2.37 -4.54
CA MET A 192 -14.05 -2.21 -3.89
C MET A 192 -13.01 -3.12 -4.54
N ALA A 193 -12.11 -2.51 -5.32
CA ALA A 193 -10.90 -3.16 -5.79
C ALA A 193 -9.99 -3.49 -4.61
N MET A 194 -9.40 -4.68 -4.62
CA MET A 194 -8.54 -5.16 -3.55
C MET A 194 -7.42 -6.05 -4.05
N THR A 195 -6.32 -6.07 -3.29
CA THR A 195 -5.13 -6.90 -3.57
C THR A 195 -4.50 -7.39 -2.27
N TYR A 196 -4.01 -8.62 -2.24
CA TYR A 196 -3.21 -9.13 -1.12
C TYR A 196 -1.82 -8.48 -1.12
N THR A 197 -1.32 -8.03 0.03
CA THR A 197 -0.06 -7.25 0.11
C THR A 197 1.16 -7.96 -0.47
N LYS A 198 1.27 -9.29 -0.35
CA LYS A 198 2.36 -10.05 -0.99
C LYS A 198 2.29 -9.99 -2.52
N ASP A 199 1.08 -9.97 -3.08
CA ASP A 199 0.89 -9.79 -4.52
C ASP A 199 1.18 -8.35 -4.94
N VAL A 200 0.80 -7.34 -4.15
CA VAL A 200 1.18 -5.94 -4.40
C VAL A 200 2.70 -5.83 -4.53
N ALA A 201 3.45 -6.43 -3.60
CA ALA A 201 4.91 -6.44 -3.64
C ALA A 201 5.48 -7.18 -4.87
N ARG A 202 4.93 -8.35 -5.20
CA ARG A 202 5.31 -9.14 -6.37
C ARG A 202 5.08 -8.37 -7.68
N TYR A 203 3.89 -7.80 -7.86
CA TYR A 203 3.58 -7.01 -9.06
C TYR A 203 4.36 -5.70 -9.12
N THR A 204 4.66 -5.06 -7.98
CA THR A 204 5.58 -3.91 -7.94
C THR A 204 6.97 -4.29 -8.46
N ALA A 205 7.49 -5.46 -8.09
CA ALA A 205 8.76 -5.97 -8.61
C ALA A 205 8.69 -6.31 -10.12
N LEU A 206 7.58 -6.88 -10.59
CA LEU A 206 7.34 -7.17 -12.00
C LEU A 206 7.22 -5.89 -12.84
N ALA A 207 6.63 -4.82 -12.30
CA ALA A 207 6.50 -3.55 -12.99
C ALA A 207 7.85 -2.96 -13.41
N LEU A 208 8.95 -3.27 -12.70
CA LEU A 208 10.29 -2.85 -13.09
C LEU A 208 10.81 -3.51 -14.37
N GLU A 209 10.21 -4.63 -14.79
CA GLU A 209 10.54 -5.31 -16.05
C GLU A 209 9.89 -4.63 -17.27
N MET A 210 8.94 -3.73 -17.05
CA MET A 210 8.29 -3.00 -18.14
C MET A 210 9.26 -2.04 -18.81
N HIS A 211 9.22 -1.98 -20.14
CA HIS A 211 10.04 -1.07 -20.93
C HIS A 211 9.68 0.40 -20.70
N THR A 212 8.40 0.68 -20.52
CA THR A 212 7.87 2.02 -20.19
C THR A 212 6.81 1.90 -19.12
N TRP A 213 6.72 2.89 -18.24
CA TRP A 213 5.67 2.94 -17.24
C TRP A 213 4.47 3.76 -17.73
N PRO A 214 3.25 3.18 -17.70
CA PRO A 214 2.05 3.99 -17.84
C PRO A 214 1.92 4.90 -16.62
N ARG A 215 1.08 5.92 -16.75
CA ARG A 215 0.89 6.90 -15.67
C ARG A 215 0.33 6.26 -14.40
N VAL A 216 -0.57 5.32 -14.58
CA VAL A 216 -1.29 4.63 -13.51
C VAL A 216 -1.14 3.12 -13.71
N LEU A 217 -0.69 2.46 -12.65
CA LEU A 217 -0.67 1.01 -12.52
C LEU A 217 -1.66 0.61 -11.44
N THR A 218 -2.37 -0.50 -11.65
CA THR A 218 -3.13 -1.17 -10.60
C THR A 218 -2.62 -2.58 -10.37
N THR A 219 -2.94 -3.17 -9.23
CA THR A 219 -2.65 -4.59 -8.95
C THR A 219 -3.91 -5.38 -8.62
N THR A 220 -5.08 -4.88 -9.03
CA THR A 220 -6.38 -5.38 -8.62
C THR A 220 -6.51 -6.88 -8.91
N ALA A 221 -6.61 -7.67 -7.85
CA ALA A 221 -6.74 -9.11 -7.89
C ALA A 221 -8.19 -9.59 -7.65
N SER A 222 -8.99 -8.79 -6.96
CA SER A 222 -10.43 -9.03 -6.80
C SER A 222 -11.17 -7.70 -6.69
N THR A 223 -12.44 -7.69 -7.11
CA THR A 223 -13.35 -6.55 -6.97
C THR A 223 -14.68 -7.07 -6.46
N LEU A 224 -15.09 -6.62 -5.27
CA LEU A 224 -16.35 -7.03 -4.64
C LEU A 224 -17.05 -5.84 -4.01
N THR A 225 -18.35 -5.98 -3.77
CA THR A 225 -19.09 -5.09 -2.87
C THR A 225 -18.91 -5.51 -1.40
N ILE A 226 -19.21 -4.63 -0.45
CA ILE A 226 -19.13 -4.98 0.98
C ILE A 226 -20.16 -6.06 1.33
N ASN A 227 -21.35 -6.03 0.72
CA ASN A 227 -22.36 -7.08 0.92
C ASN A 227 -21.88 -8.46 0.45
N GLN A 228 -21.18 -8.51 -0.70
CA GLN A 228 -20.55 -9.75 -1.18
C GLN A 228 -19.43 -10.22 -0.24
N LEU A 229 -18.61 -9.30 0.27
CA LEU A 229 -17.55 -9.63 1.20
C LEU A 229 -18.10 -10.18 2.52
N VAL A 230 -19.16 -9.59 3.09
CA VAL A 230 -19.85 -10.12 4.27
C VAL A 230 -20.33 -11.55 4.01
N ALA A 231 -20.97 -11.81 2.87
CA ALA A 231 -21.44 -13.15 2.51
C ALA A 231 -20.28 -14.18 2.41
N LEU A 232 -19.12 -13.78 1.88
CA LEU A 232 -17.92 -14.62 1.84
C LEU A 232 -17.37 -14.91 3.24
N VAL A 233 -17.34 -13.92 4.13
CA VAL A 233 -16.89 -14.13 5.51
C VAL A 233 -17.87 -15.06 6.23
N GLU A 234 -19.18 -14.84 6.13
CA GLU A 234 -20.21 -15.73 6.71
C GLU A 234 -20.06 -17.18 6.26
N LYS A 235 -19.81 -17.40 4.96
CA LYS A 235 -19.55 -18.74 4.40
C LYS A 235 -18.35 -19.41 5.06
N ASN A 236 -17.27 -18.67 5.28
CA ASN A 236 -16.02 -19.21 5.81
C ASN A 236 -16.07 -19.45 7.33
N ILE A 237 -16.74 -18.59 8.09
CA ILE A 237 -16.91 -18.77 9.55
C ILE A 237 -18.09 -19.70 9.92
N GLY A 238 -18.96 -20.02 8.95
CA GLY A 238 -20.14 -20.86 9.16
C GLY A 238 -21.23 -20.24 10.03
N GLN A 239 -21.22 -18.92 10.21
CA GLN A 239 -22.09 -18.18 11.12
C GLN A 239 -22.51 -16.85 10.50
N LYS A 240 -23.69 -16.35 10.91
CA LYS A 240 -24.20 -15.06 10.45
C LYS A 240 -23.49 -13.89 11.12
N ILE A 241 -23.27 -12.83 10.34
CA ILE A 241 -22.73 -11.56 10.80
C ILE A 241 -23.89 -10.60 11.06
N LYS A 242 -23.86 -9.91 12.19
CA LYS A 242 -24.78 -8.80 12.46
C LYS A 242 -24.34 -7.59 11.65
N VAL A 243 -25.13 -7.25 10.63
CA VAL A 243 -24.89 -6.12 9.74
C VAL A 243 -25.67 -4.88 10.22
N THR A 244 -24.99 -3.75 10.32
CA THR A 244 -25.59 -2.42 10.46
C THR A 244 -25.09 -1.55 9.31
N TYR A 245 -25.99 -0.83 8.65
CA TYR A 245 -25.62 0.11 7.59
C TYR A 245 -25.40 1.50 8.18
N GLU A 246 -24.34 2.18 7.75
CA GLU A 246 -23.96 3.52 8.19
C GLU A 246 -24.00 4.48 7.01
N SER A 247 -24.72 5.59 7.17
CA SER A 247 -24.83 6.58 6.10
C SER A 247 -23.48 7.28 5.86
N VAL A 248 -23.26 7.73 4.61
CA VAL A 248 -22.09 8.56 4.28
C VAL A 248 -22.06 9.83 5.14
N GLU A 249 -23.22 10.41 5.49
CA GLU A 249 -23.30 11.58 6.36
C GLU A 249 -22.79 11.27 7.78
N THR A 250 -23.15 10.11 8.35
CA THR A 250 -22.66 9.65 9.66
C THR A 250 -21.14 9.46 9.64
N LEU A 251 -20.62 8.85 8.56
CA LEU A 251 -19.18 8.64 8.39
C LEU A 251 -18.44 9.96 8.24
N ALA A 252 -18.95 10.90 7.43
CA ALA A 252 -18.33 12.22 7.22
C ALA A 252 -18.27 13.08 8.49
N LYS A 253 -19.15 12.84 9.47
CA LYS A 253 -19.15 13.50 10.78
C LYS A 253 -18.32 12.77 11.83
N HIS A 254 -17.69 11.63 11.47
CA HIS A 254 -17.00 10.72 12.41
C HIS A 254 -17.92 10.28 13.57
N GLU A 255 -19.22 10.09 13.28
CA GLU A 255 -20.23 9.62 14.23
C GLU A 255 -20.48 8.10 14.15
N ASN A 256 -19.63 7.40 13.39
CA ASN A 256 -19.71 5.97 13.14
C ASN A 256 -19.50 5.11 14.40
N MET A 257 -20.03 3.90 14.34
CA MET A 257 -19.82 2.87 15.34
C MET A 257 -18.37 2.34 15.26
N VAL A 258 -17.82 1.95 16.41
CA VAL A 258 -16.50 1.31 16.47
C VAL A 258 -16.67 -0.20 16.54
N LEU A 259 -16.00 -0.93 15.63
CA LEU A 259 -16.01 -2.39 15.64
C LEU A 259 -15.40 -2.91 16.97
N PRO A 260 -15.98 -3.94 17.62
CA PRO A 260 -15.52 -4.35 18.95
C PRO A 260 -14.03 -4.69 19.03
N ARG A 261 -13.47 -5.34 18.00
CA ARG A 261 -12.04 -5.65 17.91
C ARG A 261 -11.15 -4.40 17.86
N ASN A 262 -11.65 -3.29 17.33
CA ASN A 262 -10.90 -2.04 17.26
C ASN A 262 -10.71 -1.36 18.63
N ILE A 263 -11.57 -1.63 19.61
CA ILE A 263 -11.49 -1.03 20.95
C ILE A 263 -10.16 -1.36 21.65
N PRO A 264 -9.76 -2.64 21.83
CA PRO A 264 -8.45 -2.96 22.40
C PRO A 264 -7.29 -2.61 21.45
N LEU A 265 -7.50 -2.61 20.13
CA LEU A 265 -6.45 -2.24 19.18
C LEU A 265 -6.06 -0.76 19.29
N ALA A 266 -6.99 0.10 19.70
CA ALA A 266 -6.77 1.54 19.88
C ALA A 266 -5.60 1.87 20.82
N GLU A 267 -5.22 0.98 21.76
CA GLU A 267 -4.05 1.17 22.63
C GLU A 267 -2.72 1.27 21.84
N HIS A 268 -2.68 0.77 20.61
CA HIS A 268 -1.52 0.82 19.72
C HIS A 268 -1.51 2.03 18.78
N PHE A 269 -2.51 2.92 18.92
CA PHE A 269 -2.66 4.13 18.12
C PHE A 269 -2.31 5.35 18.98
N PRO A 270 -1.45 6.27 18.50
CA PRO A 270 -1.01 7.44 19.29
C PRO A 270 -2.15 8.27 19.88
N GLU A 271 -3.26 8.40 19.15
CA GLU A 271 -4.44 9.18 19.57
C GLU A 271 -5.61 8.27 19.99
N GLY A 272 -5.33 6.98 20.21
CA GLY A 272 -6.28 6.03 20.76
C GLY A 272 -7.51 5.82 19.89
N LEU A 273 -8.66 5.74 20.55
CA LEU A 273 -9.94 5.34 19.95
C LEU A 273 -10.45 6.35 18.92
N GLU A 274 -10.22 7.64 19.13
CA GLU A 274 -10.68 8.69 18.23
C GLU A 274 -9.98 8.60 16.87
N GLN A 275 -8.67 8.33 16.85
CA GLN A 275 -7.96 8.10 15.60
C GLN A 275 -8.42 6.84 14.88
N VAL A 276 -8.67 5.75 15.61
CA VAL A 276 -9.21 4.52 15.01
C VAL A 276 -10.61 4.76 14.42
N LYS A 277 -11.45 5.53 15.12
CA LYS A 277 -12.79 5.89 14.69
C LYS A 277 -12.76 6.75 13.42
N ALA A 278 -11.95 7.81 13.42
CA ALA A 278 -11.76 8.70 12.26
C ALA A 278 -11.23 7.93 11.04
N LEU A 279 -10.22 7.07 11.24
CA LEU A 279 -9.66 6.25 10.16
C LEU A 279 -10.71 5.29 9.56
N ALA A 280 -11.49 4.61 10.40
CA ALA A 280 -12.57 3.74 9.93
C ALA A 280 -13.66 4.52 9.20
N ALA A 281 -13.97 5.74 9.66
CA ALA A 281 -14.96 6.61 9.03
C ALA A 281 -14.52 7.10 7.65
N ASP A 282 -13.29 7.61 7.55
CA ASP A 282 -12.72 8.11 6.29
C ASP A 282 -12.62 6.99 5.26
N LEU A 283 -12.14 5.80 5.66
CA LEU A 283 -12.08 4.63 4.78
C LEU A 283 -13.48 4.15 4.37
N GLY A 284 -14.41 4.05 5.32
CA GLY A 284 -15.79 3.66 5.07
C GLY A 284 -16.48 4.60 4.09
N ALA A 285 -16.38 5.91 4.31
CA ALA A 285 -16.95 6.93 3.42
C ALA A 285 -16.32 6.84 2.02
N SER A 286 -15.00 6.69 1.93
CA SER A 286 -14.28 6.54 0.66
C SER A 286 -14.73 5.30 -0.13
N ILE A 287 -14.99 4.18 0.55
CA ILE A 287 -15.57 2.99 -0.08
C ILE A 287 -16.97 3.30 -0.63
N ALA A 288 -17.89 3.81 0.21
CA ALA A 288 -19.27 4.07 -0.20
C ALA A 288 -19.38 5.13 -1.31
N LEU A 289 -18.46 6.09 -1.36
CA LEU A 289 -18.41 7.13 -2.38
C LEU A 289 -17.69 6.69 -3.66
N GLY A 290 -17.15 5.46 -3.71
CA GLY A 290 -16.59 4.87 -4.93
C GLY A 290 -15.11 5.16 -5.18
N ALA A 291 -14.34 5.61 -4.18
CA ALA A 291 -12.90 5.84 -4.35
C ALA A 291 -12.11 4.55 -4.68
N TYR A 292 -12.67 3.38 -4.35
CA TYR A 292 -12.12 2.07 -4.63
C TYR A 292 -12.69 1.40 -5.88
N ASP A 293 -13.58 2.07 -6.63
CA ASP A 293 -14.11 1.55 -7.89
C ASP A 293 -13.10 1.81 -9.02
N PHE A 294 -12.18 0.88 -9.20
CA PHE A 294 -11.11 1.02 -10.18
C PHE A 294 -11.58 0.79 -11.63
N ASP A 295 -12.82 0.34 -11.85
CA ASP A 295 -13.41 0.33 -13.19
C ASP A 295 -13.59 1.76 -13.73
N ALA A 296 -13.61 2.77 -12.85
CA ALA A 296 -13.71 4.19 -13.20
C ALA A 296 -12.35 4.85 -13.49
N LEU A 297 -11.22 4.18 -13.20
CA LEU A 297 -9.89 4.73 -13.48
C LEU A 297 -9.64 4.78 -14.99
N LYS A 298 -9.22 5.95 -15.48
CA LYS A 298 -8.86 6.15 -16.88
C LYS A 298 -7.40 5.81 -17.11
N ASP A 299 -7.12 5.17 -18.25
CA ASP A 299 -5.76 4.88 -18.73
C ASP A 299 -4.87 4.12 -17.74
N ALA A 300 -5.50 3.34 -16.84
CA ALA A 300 -4.82 2.49 -15.88
C ALA A 300 -4.47 1.13 -16.51
N THR A 301 -3.27 0.64 -16.22
CA THR A 301 -2.85 -0.72 -16.60
C THR A 301 -2.85 -1.62 -15.38
N ASN A 302 -3.64 -2.70 -15.41
CA ASN A 302 -3.62 -3.70 -14.34
C ASN A 302 -2.46 -4.68 -14.53
N LEU A 303 -1.53 -4.69 -13.58
CA LEU A 303 -0.36 -5.57 -13.59
C LEU A 303 -0.73 -7.06 -13.49
N VAL A 304 -1.87 -7.39 -12.89
CA VAL A 304 -2.39 -8.77 -12.86
C VAL A 304 -2.66 -9.27 -14.27
N ASP A 305 -3.23 -8.43 -15.13
CA ASP A 305 -3.54 -8.78 -16.51
C ASP A 305 -2.28 -8.77 -17.39
N GLU A 306 -1.44 -7.75 -17.25
CA GLU A 306 -0.18 -7.60 -17.99
C GLU A 306 0.79 -8.78 -17.79
N PHE A 307 0.80 -9.37 -16.60
CA PHE A 307 1.70 -10.46 -16.23
C PHE A 307 1.00 -11.81 -16.04
N ARG A 308 -0.27 -11.96 -16.44
CA ARG A 308 -1.08 -13.17 -16.22
C ARG A 308 -0.39 -14.48 -16.63
N ASP A 309 0.35 -14.46 -17.74
CA ASP A 309 1.05 -15.64 -18.29
C ASP A 309 2.54 -15.71 -17.91
N LYS A 310 3.02 -14.78 -17.08
CA LYS A 310 4.44 -14.64 -16.71
C LYS A 310 4.71 -14.93 -15.24
N THR A 311 3.68 -15.09 -14.43
CA THR A 311 3.78 -15.31 -12.99
C THR A 311 2.57 -16.10 -12.49
N GLU A 312 2.63 -16.57 -11.24
CA GLU A 312 1.49 -17.28 -10.65
C GLU A 312 0.25 -16.38 -10.52
N PRO A 313 -0.97 -16.94 -10.65
CA PRO A 313 -2.20 -16.19 -10.44
C PRO A 313 -2.19 -15.51 -9.05
N PRO A 314 -2.72 -14.29 -8.92
CA PRO A 314 -2.77 -13.61 -7.63
C PRO A 314 -3.67 -14.37 -6.63
N MET A 315 -3.47 -14.07 -5.35
CA MET A 315 -4.42 -14.43 -4.32
C MET A 315 -5.73 -13.69 -4.57
N THR A 316 -6.81 -14.46 -4.68
CA THR A 316 -8.19 -13.95 -4.68
C THR A 316 -8.69 -13.84 -3.24
N VAL A 317 -9.62 -12.94 -2.97
CA VAL A 317 -10.22 -12.79 -1.64
C VAL A 317 -10.90 -14.06 -1.14
N GLU A 318 -11.52 -14.86 -2.02
CA GLU A 318 -12.13 -16.15 -1.67
C GLU A 318 -11.08 -17.12 -1.12
N ARG A 319 -10.00 -17.34 -1.86
CA ARG A 319 -8.87 -18.19 -1.46
C ARG A 319 -8.20 -17.68 -0.18
N LEU A 320 -8.06 -16.38 -0.01
CA LEU A 320 -7.47 -15.79 1.20
C LEU A 320 -8.32 -16.11 2.43
N LEU A 321 -9.64 -15.89 2.34
CA LEU A 321 -10.57 -16.18 3.42
C LEU A 321 -10.62 -17.68 3.73
N GLU A 322 -10.65 -18.53 2.69
CA GLU A 322 -10.58 -19.98 2.88
C GLU A 322 -9.34 -20.40 3.66
N GLN A 323 -8.16 -19.87 3.30
CA GLN A 323 -6.91 -20.14 4.03
C GLN A 323 -6.94 -19.62 5.48
N ALA A 324 -7.48 -18.43 5.70
CA ALA A 324 -7.54 -17.82 7.02
C ALA A 324 -8.40 -18.63 8.00
N TYR A 325 -9.52 -19.18 7.53
CA TYR A 325 -10.48 -19.91 8.38
C TYR A 325 -10.38 -21.44 8.27
N GLN A 326 -9.48 -21.99 7.43
CA GLN A 326 -9.29 -23.43 7.31
C GLN A 326 -8.89 -24.05 8.66
N GLY A 327 -9.67 -25.03 9.13
CA GLY A 327 -9.40 -25.74 10.39
C GLY A 327 -9.70 -24.94 11.66
N LYS A 328 -10.25 -23.72 11.54
CA LYS A 328 -10.64 -22.86 12.66
C LYS A 328 -12.18 -22.74 12.67
N LYS A 329 -12.85 -23.73 13.28
CA LYS A 329 -14.29 -23.70 13.56
C LYS A 329 -14.55 -23.37 15.02
#